data_AF-A7E442-F1
#
_entry.id   AF-A7E442-F1
#
_cell.length_a   1.000
_cell.length_b   1.000
_cell.length_c   1.000
_cell.angle_alpha   90.00
_cell.angle_beta   90.00
_cell.angle_gamma   90.00
#
_symmetry.space_group_name_H-M   'P 1'
#
loop_
_entity.id
_entity.type
_entity.pdbx_description
1 polymer ?
#
loop_
_entity_poly.entity_id
_entity_poly.type
_entity_poly.pdbx_seq_one_letter_code
_entity_poly.pdbx_strand_id
1 'polypeptide(L)'
;MTPSIALDATGACSNSFPSTKSTSPPDSFHRLVADLSRILGPSSGLTSADVDVEEPQSLMENYISNEDEWKQYAFADLSRGYTRNLVDEGNGKSNLLILVWTPGKGSPLHDHADAHCLMKVLSGTLTETRYTFPSTSIRQSSLSSDTQPIPAPPTIIKTTTYTTNQVTYMSDNLGLHKISNPSPHSVAM
;
A
#
# COMPACT_ATOMS: atom_id res chain seq x y z
N MET A 1 53.27 -33.59 -49.00
CA MET A 1 51.94 -33.33 -49.56
C MET A 1 50.95 -34.13 -48.74
N THR A 2 50.15 -33.44 -47.92
CA THR A 2 49.07 -33.97 -47.08
C THR A 2 47.81 -34.19 -47.91
N PRO A 3 47.00 -35.18 -47.53
CA PRO A 3 45.55 -34.96 -47.39
C PRO A 3 45.09 -35.53 -46.03
N SER A 4 44.70 -34.67 -45.09
CA SER A 4 43.34 -34.15 -44.85
C SER A 4 42.35 -35.23 -44.41
N ILE A 5 42.20 -35.33 -43.09
CA ILE A 5 41.22 -36.13 -42.35
C ILE A 5 39.87 -35.41 -42.39
N ALA A 6 38.80 -36.13 -42.69
CA ALA A 6 37.44 -35.72 -42.36
C ALA A 6 36.87 -36.76 -41.38
N LEU A 7 36.68 -36.35 -40.13
CA LEU A 7 35.90 -37.10 -39.14
C LEU A 7 34.45 -36.59 -39.22
N ASP A 8 33.53 -37.48 -39.59
CA ASP A 8 32.09 -37.21 -39.49
C ASP A 8 31.70 -37.09 -38.01
N ALA A 9 31.32 -35.88 -37.60
CA ALA A 9 30.70 -35.62 -36.31
C ALA A 9 29.19 -35.83 -36.44
N THR A 10 28.70 -37.00 -36.02
CA THR A 10 27.28 -37.22 -35.75
C THR A 10 26.86 -36.40 -34.54
N GLY A 11 26.32 -35.20 -34.79
CA GLY A 11 25.69 -34.37 -33.77
C GLY A 11 24.38 -35.00 -33.30
N ALA A 12 24.42 -35.66 -32.14
CA ALA A 12 23.21 -36.01 -31.39
C ALA A 12 22.65 -34.72 -30.77
N CYS A 13 21.66 -34.10 -31.41
CA CYS A 13 20.84 -33.07 -30.80
C CYS A 13 20.00 -33.72 -29.69
N SER A 14 20.47 -33.65 -28.45
CA SER A 14 19.66 -33.90 -27.27
C SER A 14 18.60 -32.80 -27.17
N ASN A 15 17.38 -33.11 -27.62
CA ASN A 15 16.20 -32.31 -27.31
C ASN A 15 15.96 -32.35 -25.80
N SER A 16 16.53 -31.39 -25.07
CA SER A 16 16.10 -31.08 -23.71
C SER A 16 14.71 -30.44 -23.82
N PHE A 17 13.68 -31.22 -23.51
CA PHE A 17 12.34 -30.68 -23.31
C PHE A 17 12.38 -29.61 -22.21
N PRO A 18 11.72 -28.45 -22.38
CA PRO A 18 11.64 -27.46 -21.33
C PRO A 18 10.95 -28.09 -20.12
N SER A 19 11.66 -28.06 -18.99
CA SER A 19 11.14 -28.51 -17.71
C SER A 19 9.82 -27.80 -17.45
N THR A 20 8.75 -28.58 -17.34
CA THR A 20 7.41 -28.09 -16.99
C THR A 20 7.52 -27.26 -15.72
N LYS A 21 7.22 -25.96 -15.81
CA LYS A 21 7.11 -25.10 -14.63
C LYS A 21 6.11 -25.75 -13.68
N SER A 22 6.61 -26.32 -12.59
CA SER A 22 5.78 -26.74 -11.46
C SER A 22 5.13 -25.49 -10.88
N THR A 23 3.92 -25.15 -11.34
CA THR A 23 3.13 -24.09 -10.75
C THR A 23 2.51 -24.61 -9.46
N SER A 24 3.24 -24.49 -8.36
CA SER A 24 2.63 -24.54 -7.03
C SER A 24 1.46 -23.54 -6.99
N PRO A 25 0.35 -23.87 -6.32
CA PRO A 25 -0.74 -22.92 -6.17
C PRO A 25 -0.21 -21.62 -5.52
N PRO A 26 -0.76 -20.45 -5.89
CA PRO A 26 -0.33 -19.19 -5.30
C PRO A 26 -0.51 -19.24 -3.78
N ASP A 27 0.41 -18.61 -3.05
CA ASP A 27 0.30 -18.42 -1.61
C ASP A 27 -0.89 -17.51 -1.25
N SER A 28 -1.16 -17.35 0.05
CA SER A 28 -2.39 -16.66 0.47
C SER A 28 -2.35 -15.16 0.20
N PHE A 29 -1.18 -14.52 0.23
CA PHE A 29 -1.00 -13.13 -0.19
C PHE A 29 -1.32 -12.93 -1.68
N HIS A 30 -0.77 -13.76 -2.57
CA HIS A 30 -1.04 -13.61 -4.01
C HIS A 30 -2.50 -13.96 -4.37
N ARG A 31 -3.17 -14.82 -3.59
CA ARG A 31 -4.63 -15.01 -3.73
C ARG A 31 -5.39 -13.74 -3.34
N LEU A 32 -5.04 -13.09 -2.24
CA LEU A 32 -5.62 -11.79 -1.87
C LEU A 32 -5.45 -10.75 -2.99
N VAL A 33 -4.25 -10.63 -3.56
CA VAL A 33 -3.97 -9.69 -4.68
C VAL A 33 -4.88 -9.98 -5.88
N ALA A 34 -5.01 -11.25 -6.25
CA ALA A 34 -5.88 -11.67 -7.36
C ALA A 34 -7.36 -11.42 -7.07
N ASP A 35 -7.82 -11.67 -5.84
CA ASP A 35 -9.21 -11.46 -5.44
C ASP A 35 -9.58 -9.98 -5.38
N LEU A 36 -8.68 -9.11 -4.88
CA LEU A 36 -8.86 -7.66 -4.92
C LEU A 36 -8.98 -7.15 -6.36
N SER A 37 -8.10 -7.62 -7.25
CA SER A 37 -8.14 -7.27 -8.67
C SER A 37 -9.45 -7.73 -9.33
N ARG A 38 -9.96 -8.90 -8.96
CA ARG A 38 -11.22 -9.45 -9.46
C ARG A 38 -12.42 -8.62 -8.99
N ILE A 39 -12.47 -8.20 -7.72
CA ILE A 39 -13.55 -7.34 -7.20
C ILE A 39 -13.57 -5.99 -7.90
N LEU A 40 -12.40 -5.36 -8.06
CA LEU A 40 -12.29 -4.07 -8.73
C LEU A 40 -12.52 -4.15 -10.24
N GLY A 41 -12.47 -5.36 -10.80
CA GLY A 41 -12.77 -5.61 -12.20
C GLY A 41 -11.86 -4.83 -13.16
N PRO A 42 -12.27 -4.66 -14.43
CA PRO A 42 -11.43 -4.02 -15.45
C PRO A 42 -11.38 -2.50 -15.36
N SER A 43 -12.25 -1.85 -14.57
CA SER A 43 -12.40 -0.40 -14.63
C SER A 43 -12.85 0.27 -13.33
N SER A 44 -13.15 -0.47 -12.26
CA SER A 44 -13.69 0.11 -11.03
C SER A 44 -12.55 0.44 -10.06
N GLY A 45 -12.69 1.58 -9.38
CA GLY A 45 -11.87 1.95 -8.23
C GLY A 45 -12.72 1.89 -6.97
N LEU A 46 -12.10 2.06 -5.80
CA LEU A 46 -12.82 2.05 -4.52
C LEU A 46 -13.83 3.22 -4.35
N THR A 47 -13.75 4.23 -5.22
CA THR A 47 -14.68 5.36 -5.28
C THR A 47 -15.86 5.10 -6.23
N SER A 48 -15.83 4.01 -6.99
CA SER A 48 -16.86 3.74 -7.99
C SER A 48 -18.17 3.31 -7.31
N ALA A 49 -19.31 3.76 -7.85
CA ALA A 49 -20.62 3.50 -7.26
C ALA A 49 -21.02 2.01 -7.24
N ASP A 50 -20.37 1.19 -8.08
CA ASP A 50 -20.54 -0.26 -8.17
C ASP A 50 -19.62 -1.05 -7.23
N VAL A 51 -18.74 -0.38 -6.47
CA VAL A 51 -17.84 -1.03 -5.52
C VAL A 51 -18.31 -0.77 -4.10
N ASP A 52 -18.73 -1.82 -3.42
CA ASP A 52 -18.93 -1.80 -1.98
C ASP A 52 -17.56 -1.96 -1.29
N VAL A 53 -17.13 -0.93 -0.54
CA VAL A 53 -15.83 -0.93 0.15
C VAL A 53 -15.75 -2.04 1.22
N GLU A 54 -16.88 -2.54 1.70
CA GLU A 54 -16.93 -3.63 2.68
C GLU A 54 -16.37 -4.96 2.11
N GLU A 55 -16.53 -5.22 0.82
CA GLU A 55 -16.04 -6.45 0.18
C GLU A 55 -14.50 -6.54 0.11
N PRO A 56 -13.77 -5.56 -0.48
CA PRO A 56 -12.30 -5.57 -0.46
C PRO A 56 -11.75 -5.42 0.96
N GLN A 57 -12.43 -4.70 1.85
CA GLN A 57 -12.05 -4.65 3.26
C GLN A 57 -12.10 -6.04 3.90
N SER A 58 -13.19 -6.79 3.68
CA SER A 58 -13.36 -8.15 4.19
C SER A 58 -12.27 -9.11 3.65
N LEU A 59 -11.88 -8.98 2.38
CA LEU A 59 -10.76 -9.76 1.85
C LEU A 59 -9.45 -9.45 2.60
N MET A 60 -9.15 -8.18 2.83
CA MET A 60 -7.97 -7.77 3.57
C MET A 60 -8.01 -8.24 5.02
N GLU A 61 -9.17 -8.22 5.68
CA GLU A 61 -9.34 -8.72 7.06
C GLU A 61 -9.12 -10.23 7.17
N ASN A 62 -9.65 -11.00 6.21
CA ASN A 62 -9.56 -12.46 6.18
C ASN A 62 -8.15 -12.98 5.87
N TYR A 63 -7.32 -12.19 5.19
CA TYR A 63 -5.92 -12.53 4.98
C TYR A 63 -5.14 -12.45 6.31
N ILE A 64 -4.52 -13.56 6.72
CA ILE A 64 -3.61 -13.60 7.87
C ILE A 64 -2.18 -13.38 7.36
N SER A 65 -1.57 -12.27 7.77
CA SER A 65 -0.25 -11.86 7.33
C SER A 65 0.80 -12.94 7.58
N ASN A 66 1.55 -13.25 6.52
CA ASN A 66 2.70 -14.13 6.55
C ASN A 66 3.87 -13.47 5.83
N GLU A 67 4.92 -13.15 6.59
CA GLU A 67 6.10 -12.43 6.09
C GLU A 67 6.76 -13.12 4.89
N ASP A 68 6.78 -14.46 4.84
CA ASP A 68 7.40 -15.19 3.73
C ASP A 68 6.72 -14.93 2.38
N GLU A 69 5.45 -14.53 2.38
CA GLU A 69 4.66 -14.31 1.16
C GLU A 69 4.87 -12.89 0.59
N TRP A 70 4.99 -11.88 1.46
CA TRP A 70 5.03 -10.47 1.05
C TRP A 70 6.39 -9.78 1.20
N LYS A 71 7.36 -10.36 1.92
CA LYS A 71 8.68 -9.73 2.18
C LYS A 71 9.45 -9.35 0.92
N GLN A 72 9.18 -10.03 -0.20
CA GLN A 72 9.79 -9.72 -1.49
C GLN A 72 9.45 -8.32 -2.01
N TYR A 73 8.38 -7.69 -1.51
CA TYR A 73 7.98 -6.32 -1.85
C TYR A 73 8.38 -5.32 -0.75
N ALA A 74 8.93 -5.75 0.39
CA ALA A 74 9.17 -4.92 1.57
C ALA A 74 10.57 -4.26 1.55
N PHE A 75 10.82 -3.39 0.56
CA PHE A 75 12.12 -2.71 0.45
C PHE A 75 12.21 -1.52 1.42
N ALA A 76 13.07 -1.62 2.44
CA ALA A 76 13.27 -0.57 3.43
C ALA A 76 14.35 0.45 3.02
N ASP A 77 14.12 1.72 3.35
CA ASP A 77 15.12 2.79 3.34
C ASP A 77 14.94 3.66 4.59
N LEU A 78 15.78 3.41 5.59
CA LEU A 78 15.68 4.04 6.92
C LEU A 78 16.07 5.53 6.92
N SER A 79 16.63 6.05 5.83
CA SER A 79 16.88 7.49 5.69
C SER A 79 15.56 8.27 5.54
N ARG A 80 14.53 7.62 4.99
CA ARG A 80 13.22 8.23 4.70
C ARG A 80 12.24 8.04 5.86
N GLY A 81 11.05 8.66 5.78
CA GLY A 81 9.96 8.41 6.72
C GLY A 81 9.40 6.99 6.56
N TYR A 82 9.17 6.62 5.31
CA TYR A 82 8.71 5.31 4.87
C TYR A 82 9.03 5.12 3.38
N THR A 83 9.01 3.88 2.91
CA THR A 83 9.05 3.55 1.47
C THR A 83 7.67 3.13 0.99
N ARG A 84 7.43 3.24 -0.33
CA ARG A 84 6.20 2.81 -1.01
C ARG A 84 6.62 1.86 -2.12
N ASN A 85 6.24 0.60 -2.01
CA ASN A 85 6.70 -0.46 -2.89
C ASN A 85 5.50 -1.03 -3.63
N LEU A 86 5.52 -0.93 -4.96
CA LEU A 86 4.43 -1.40 -5.81
C LEU A 86 4.37 -2.93 -5.80
N VAL A 87 3.18 -3.47 -5.55
CA VAL A 87 2.87 -4.89 -5.67
C VAL A 87 2.12 -5.14 -6.97
N ASP A 88 1.07 -4.34 -7.22
CA ASP A 88 0.18 -4.50 -8.37
C ASP A 88 -0.40 -3.12 -8.80
N GLU A 89 -0.37 -2.84 -10.12
CA GLU A 89 -0.89 -1.60 -10.73
C GLU A 89 -2.43 -1.62 -10.91
N GLY A 90 -3.08 -2.72 -10.53
CA GLY A 90 -4.49 -2.95 -10.69
C GLY A 90 -4.95 -2.80 -12.14
N ASN A 91 -6.09 -2.14 -12.29
CA ASN A 91 -6.73 -1.84 -13.57
C ASN A 91 -6.50 -0.38 -14.04
N GLY A 92 -5.52 0.31 -13.44
CA GLY A 92 -5.28 1.75 -13.67
C GLY A 92 -6.20 2.69 -12.89
N LYS A 93 -7.09 2.17 -12.03
CA LYS A 93 -7.93 2.94 -11.08
C LYS A 93 -7.60 2.67 -9.61
N SER A 94 -6.71 1.72 -9.34
CA SER A 94 -6.23 1.38 -8.01
C SER A 94 -4.75 1.04 -8.07
N ASN A 95 -4.04 1.18 -6.96
CA ASN A 95 -2.69 0.64 -6.81
C ASN A 95 -2.63 -0.16 -5.51
N LEU A 96 -2.01 -1.33 -5.53
CA LEU A 96 -1.68 -2.09 -4.33
C LEU A 96 -0.20 -1.88 -3.99
N LEU A 97 0.06 -1.34 -2.80
CA LEU A 97 1.39 -1.00 -2.33
C LEU A 97 1.67 -1.67 -0.99
N ILE A 98 2.92 -2.04 -0.73
CA ILE A 98 3.45 -2.29 0.61
C ILE A 98 4.30 -1.11 1.03
N LEU A 99 4.00 -0.56 2.20
CA LEU A 99 4.77 0.52 2.81
C LEU A 99 5.66 -0.05 3.91
N VAL A 100 6.91 0.40 3.98
CA VAL A 100 7.79 0.06 5.11
C VAL A 100 8.06 1.32 5.91
N TRP A 101 7.55 1.35 7.14
CA TRP A 101 7.59 2.50 8.04
C TRP A 101 8.83 2.46 8.93
N THR A 102 9.67 3.48 8.80
CA THR A 102 10.90 3.59 9.60
C THR A 102 10.56 3.78 11.08
N PRO A 103 11.30 3.14 12.02
CA PRO A 103 11.08 3.30 13.46
C PRO A 103 10.99 4.77 13.88
N GLY A 104 9.96 5.10 14.67
CA GLY A 104 9.73 6.44 15.23
C GLY A 104 9.34 7.51 14.22
N LYS A 105 9.14 7.16 12.93
CA LYS A 105 8.78 8.13 11.89
C LYS A 105 7.32 7.98 11.47
N GLY A 106 6.84 8.93 10.69
CA GLY A 106 5.49 8.93 10.15
C GLY A 106 5.38 9.78 8.90
N SER A 107 4.19 9.76 8.30
CA SER A 107 3.86 10.58 7.16
C SER A 107 3.72 12.06 7.56
N PRO A 108 3.79 12.98 6.59
CA PRO A 108 3.13 14.27 6.72
C PRO A 108 1.61 14.09 6.96
N LEU A 109 0.96 15.16 7.41
CA LEU A 109 -0.50 15.25 7.37
C LEU A 109 -0.94 15.34 5.90
N HIS A 110 -1.88 14.51 5.47
CA HIS A 110 -2.34 14.45 4.08
C HIS A 110 -3.80 14.00 3.94
N ASP A 111 -4.37 14.30 2.78
CA ASP A 111 -5.63 13.81 2.24
C ASP A 111 -5.38 12.66 1.24
N HIS A 112 -6.45 12.21 0.57
CA HIS A 112 -6.41 11.16 -0.46
C HIS A 112 -6.83 11.65 -1.85
N ALA A 113 -7.02 12.96 -2.05
CA ALA A 113 -7.40 13.57 -3.33
C ALA A 113 -8.63 12.89 -3.96
N ASP A 114 -9.70 12.80 -3.19
CA ASP A 114 -10.98 12.14 -3.50
C ASP A 114 -10.86 10.62 -3.74
N ALA A 115 -9.72 10.00 -3.45
CA ALA A 115 -9.57 8.55 -3.47
C ALA A 115 -9.98 7.91 -2.13
N HIS A 116 -10.36 6.64 -2.21
CA HIS A 116 -10.61 5.78 -1.05
C HIS A 116 -9.39 4.91 -0.78
N CYS A 117 -9.06 4.69 0.49
CA CYS A 117 -7.88 3.96 0.93
C CYS A 117 -8.23 2.90 1.96
N LEU A 118 -7.77 1.68 1.72
CA LEU A 118 -7.77 0.60 2.70
C LEU A 118 -6.32 0.31 3.11
N MET A 119 -6.07 0.24 4.40
CA MET A 119 -4.75 -0.04 4.95
C MET A 119 -4.83 -1.24 5.89
N LYS A 120 -4.01 -2.27 5.65
CA LYS A 120 -3.81 -3.41 6.55
C LYS A 120 -2.42 -3.34 7.16
N VAL A 121 -2.30 -3.56 8.46
CA VAL A 121 -1.00 -3.77 9.12
C VAL A 121 -0.56 -5.21 8.87
N LEU A 122 0.50 -5.39 8.09
CA LEU A 122 1.13 -6.69 7.82
C LEU A 122 2.09 -7.09 8.94
N SER A 123 2.77 -6.16 9.60
CA SER A 123 3.64 -6.45 10.74
C SER A 123 3.90 -5.22 11.61
N GLY A 124 4.02 -5.44 12.92
CA GLY A 124 4.26 -4.39 13.89
C GLY A 124 3.00 -3.61 14.24
N THR A 125 3.17 -2.30 14.40
CA THR A 125 2.13 -1.40 14.91
C THR A 125 2.19 -0.07 14.17
N LEU A 126 1.04 0.48 13.81
CA LEU A 126 0.90 1.82 13.24
C LEU A 126 -0.15 2.62 14.01
N THR A 127 0.12 3.89 14.26
CA THR A 127 -0.85 4.83 14.83
C THR A 127 -1.35 5.76 13.74
N GLU A 128 -2.66 5.77 13.53
CA GLU A 128 -3.37 6.78 12.75
C GLU A 128 -3.85 7.90 13.67
N THR A 129 -3.57 9.14 13.29
CA THR A 129 -4.23 10.32 13.88
C THR A 129 -5.01 11.03 12.79
N ARG A 130 -6.31 11.19 12.98
CA ARG A 130 -7.20 11.91 12.06
C ARG A 130 -7.43 13.34 12.52
N TYR A 131 -7.52 14.25 11.57
CA TYR A 131 -7.67 15.67 11.80
C TYR A 131 -8.81 16.25 10.98
N THR A 132 -9.39 17.34 11.46
CA THR A 132 -10.33 18.15 10.67
C THR A 132 -9.62 18.81 9.50
N PHE A 133 -10.35 19.08 8.41
CA PHE A 133 -9.87 20.01 7.40
C PHE A 133 -9.77 21.42 8.00
N PRO A 134 -8.78 22.24 7.57
CA PRO A 134 -8.69 23.63 8.00
C PRO A 134 -10.00 24.38 7.74
N SER A 135 -10.57 24.99 8.76
CA SER A 135 -11.71 25.89 8.63
C SER A 135 -11.25 27.35 8.60
N THR A 136 -12.06 28.24 8.02
CA THR A 136 -11.80 29.67 8.09
C THR A 136 -12.26 30.23 9.44
N SER A 137 -11.34 30.84 10.18
CA SER A 137 -11.66 31.60 11.38
C SER A 137 -11.64 33.10 11.09
N ILE A 138 -12.53 33.84 11.76
CA ILE A 138 -12.52 35.30 11.75
C ILE A 138 -11.73 35.77 12.98
N ARG A 139 -10.58 36.42 12.78
CA ARG A 139 -9.95 37.20 13.85
C ARG A 139 -10.45 38.64 13.79
N GLN A 140 -11.19 39.05 14.81
CA GLN A 140 -11.56 40.44 15.00
C GLN A 140 -10.35 41.17 15.59
N SER A 141 -9.66 41.93 14.75
CA SER A 141 -8.62 42.87 15.18
C SER A 141 -9.30 43.97 16.00
N SER A 142 -8.91 44.15 17.27
CA SER A 142 -9.42 45.24 18.11
C SER A 142 -8.94 46.63 17.68
N LEU A 143 -8.11 46.72 16.62
CA LEU A 143 -7.51 47.97 16.14
C LEU A 143 -7.79 48.27 14.65
N SER A 144 -8.50 47.41 13.91
CA SER A 144 -8.83 47.67 12.51
C SER A 144 -10.13 46.99 12.08
N SER A 145 -10.95 47.71 11.32
CA SER A 145 -12.22 47.24 10.74
C SER A 145 -12.04 46.14 9.68
N ASP A 146 -10.79 45.80 9.33
CA ASP A 146 -10.45 44.77 8.36
C ASP A 146 -10.58 43.39 8.98
N THR A 147 -11.67 42.72 8.64
CA THR A 147 -11.93 41.34 9.01
C THR A 147 -11.29 40.43 7.96
N GLN A 148 -10.08 39.95 8.22
CA GLN A 148 -9.43 38.99 7.32
C GLN A 148 -9.68 37.54 7.79
N PRO A 149 -10.22 36.67 6.92
CA PRO A 149 -10.33 35.25 7.23
C PRO A 149 -8.93 34.64 7.35
N ILE A 150 -8.66 33.95 8.45
CA ILE A 150 -7.38 33.27 8.70
C ILE A 150 -7.67 31.77 8.84
N PRO A 151 -6.93 30.89 8.14
CA PRO A 151 -7.07 29.46 8.30
C PRO A 151 -6.82 29.06 9.75
N ALA A 152 -7.80 28.41 10.38
CA ALA A 152 -7.62 27.74 11.66
C ALA A 152 -6.79 26.47 11.43
N PRO A 153 -5.87 26.12 12.35
CA PRO A 153 -5.11 24.88 12.24
C PRO A 153 -6.04 23.66 12.38
N PRO A 154 -5.73 22.55 11.69
CA PRO A 154 -6.40 21.26 11.88
C PRO A 154 -6.44 20.84 13.35
N THR A 155 -7.58 20.30 13.79
CA THR A 155 -7.77 19.74 15.14
C THR A 155 -7.86 18.23 15.09
N ILE A 156 -7.38 17.53 16.13
CA ILE A 156 -7.46 16.06 16.20
C ILE A 156 -8.92 15.65 16.36
N ILE A 157 -9.39 14.77 15.47
CA ILE A 157 -10.69 14.09 15.57
C ILE A 157 -10.54 12.85 16.45
N LYS A 158 -9.57 12.00 16.12
CA LYS A 158 -9.29 10.75 16.86
C LYS A 158 -7.87 10.26 16.61
N THR A 159 -7.38 9.45 17.53
CA THR A 159 -6.13 8.69 17.41
C THR A 159 -6.44 7.22 17.63
N THR A 160 -5.94 6.35 16.76
CA THR A 160 -6.17 4.91 16.83
C THR A 160 -4.88 4.17 16.48
N THR A 161 -4.54 3.16 17.28
CA THR A 161 -3.38 2.31 17.05
C THR A 161 -3.83 0.96 16.53
N TYR A 162 -3.24 0.55 15.41
CA TYR A 162 -3.49 -0.70 14.71
C TYR A 162 -2.29 -1.63 14.86
N THR A 163 -2.54 -2.90 15.13
CA THR A 163 -1.54 -3.97 15.19
C THR A 163 -1.71 -4.93 14.02
N THR A 164 -0.73 -5.82 13.83
CA THR A 164 -0.75 -6.88 12.81
C THR A 164 -2.14 -7.49 12.60
N ASN A 165 -2.49 -7.63 11.32
CA ASN A 165 -3.75 -8.10 10.75
C ASN A 165 -4.94 -7.15 10.81
N GLN A 166 -4.89 -6.06 11.57
CA GLN A 166 -5.99 -5.09 11.58
C GLN A 166 -6.03 -4.28 10.27
N VAL A 167 -7.24 -3.94 9.86
CA VAL A 167 -7.53 -3.15 8.66
C VAL A 167 -8.21 -1.85 9.07
N THR A 168 -7.96 -0.78 8.33
CA THR A 168 -8.65 0.50 8.46
C THR A 168 -8.97 1.09 7.11
N TYR A 169 -9.97 1.97 7.10
CA TYR A 169 -10.46 2.68 5.94
C TYR A 169 -10.31 4.20 6.12
N MET A 170 -9.89 4.87 5.05
CA MET A 170 -9.80 6.32 4.98
C MET A 170 -10.33 6.87 3.65
N SER A 171 -11.01 8.00 3.74
CA SER A 171 -11.41 8.87 2.62
C SER A 171 -11.46 10.31 3.13
N ASP A 172 -11.51 11.28 2.22
CA ASP A 172 -11.53 12.70 2.58
C ASP A 172 -12.80 13.11 3.36
N ASN A 173 -13.87 12.33 3.25
CA ASN A 173 -15.07 12.49 4.09
C ASN A 173 -14.81 12.25 5.58
N LEU A 174 -13.71 11.57 5.93
CA LEU A 174 -13.31 11.27 7.31
C LEU A 174 -12.25 12.24 7.86
N GLY A 175 -11.80 13.21 7.05
CA GLY A 175 -10.83 14.22 7.41
C GLY A 175 -9.45 14.02 6.76
N LEU A 176 -8.44 14.66 7.33
CA LEU A 176 -7.03 14.44 7.02
C LEU A 176 -6.47 13.36 7.95
N HIS A 177 -5.36 12.71 7.59
CA HIS A 177 -4.69 11.84 8.55
C HIS A 177 -3.16 11.86 8.49
N LYS A 178 -2.58 11.34 9.57
CA LYS A 178 -1.15 11.07 9.70
C LYS A 178 -1.00 9.64 10.21
N ILE A 179 -0.13 8.87 9.56
CA ILE A 179 0.26 7.54 9.99
C ILE A 179 1.67 7.59 10.56
N SER A 180 1.91 6.92 11.68
CA SER A 180 3.24 6.83 12.29
C SER A 180 3.53 5.45 12.84
N ASN A 181 4.78 5.03 12.74
CA ASN A 181 5.31 3.88 13.45
C ASN A 181 5.79 4.32 14.85
N PRO A 182 5.11 3.93 15.94
CA PRO A 182 5.49 4.34 17.29
C PRO A 182 6.70 3.56 17.83
N SER A 183 7.12 2.48 17.18
CA SER A 183 8.26 1.68 17.64
C SER A 183 9.58 2.44 17.46
N PRO A 184 10.46 2.50 18.47
CA PRO A 184 11.77 3.14 18.34
C PRO A 184 12.82 2.23 17.68
N HIS A 185 12.53 0.94 17.49
CA HIS A 185 13.53 -0.06 17.09
C HIS A 185 13.15 -0.88 15.87
N SER A 186 11.87 -1.10 15.63
CA SER A 186 11.39 -2.03 14.62
C SER A 186 10.62 -1.31 13.53
N VAL A 187 10.83 -1.70 12.28
CA VAL A 187 9.97 -1.28 11.17
C VAL A 187 8.55 -1.82 11.38
N ALA A 188 7.58 -1.16 10.75
CA ALA A 188 6.21 -1.63 10.65
C ALA A 188 5.78 -1.63 9.18
N MET A 189 4.84 -2.49 8.82
CA MET A 189 4.31 -2.68 7.48
C MET A 189 2.79 -2.78 7.54
#